data_AF-A0A6G3XFS2-F1
#
_entry.id   AF-A0A6G3XFS2-F1
#
_cell.length_a   1.000
_cell.length_b   1.000
_cell.length_c   1.000
_cell.angle_alpha   90.00
_cell.angle_beta   90.00
_cell.angle_gamma   90.00
#
_symmetry.space_group_name_H-M   'P 1'
#
loop_
_entity.id
_entity.type
_entity.pdbx_description
1 polymer ?
#
loop_
_entity_poly.entity_id
_entity_poly.type
_entity_poly.pdbx_seq_one_letter_code
_entity_poly.pdbx_strand_id
1 'polypeptide(L)'
;MTNLMPYAAGEPSLGGGLGDQVYSRLLGERIIFLGQQVDDDIANKITAQLLLLAAEPDKDIYLYINSPGGSVTAGMAVYDTMQYIPNDVVTIGMGMAASMGQFLLTGGAAGKRFALPNTDILMHQGSAGIGG
;
A
#
# COMPACT_ATOMS: atom_id res chain seq x y z
N MET A 1 37.33 -34.79 -7.65
CA MET A 1 37.86 -34.42 -6.32
C MET A 1 36.82 -33.54 -5.66
N THR A 2 36.08 -34.10 -4.71
CA THR A 2 35.07 -33.41 -3.90
C THR A 2 35.76 -32.47 -2.92
N ASN A 3 35.40 -31.19 -2.92
CA ASN A 3 35.74 -30.29 -1.82
C ASN A 3 34.46 -30.05 -1.01
N LEU A 4 34.33 -30.81 0.09
CA LEU A 4 33.35 -30.62 1.14
C LEU A 4 33.81 -29.44 2.01
N MET A 5 33.09 -28.32 1.97
CA MET A 5 33.17 -27.29 3.01
C MET A 5 32.04 -27.53 4.02
N PRO A 6 32.31 -27.50 5.33
CA PRO A 6 31.33 -27.78 6.35
C PRO A 6 30.39 -26.58 6.52
N TYR A 7 29.08 -26.82 6.45
CA TYR A 7 28.07 -25.83 6.80
C TYR A 7 28.15 -25.60 8.31
N ALA A 8 28.69 -24.45 8.72
CA ALA A 8 28.71 -24.05 10.11
C ALA A 8 27.26 -23.85 10.58
N ALA A 9 26.89 -24.58 11.62
CA ALA A 9 25.65 -24.38 12.35
C ALA A 9 25.69 -23.02 13.06
N GLY A 10 24.73 -22.16 12.74
CA GLY A 10 24.42 -21.00 13.58
C GLY A 10 24.23 -19.70 12.82
N GLU A 11 23.13 -19.56 12.10
CA GLU A 11 22.36 -18.31 12.11
C GLU A 11 20.87 -18.67 12.03
N PRO A 12 20.02 -18.18 12.94
CA PRO A 12 18.60 -18.24 12.71
C PRO A 12 18.31 -17.35 11.51
N SER A 13 17.84 -17.96 10.41
CA SER A 13 17.27 -17.25 9.28
C SER A 13 16.01 -16.52 9.75
N LEU A 14 16.19 -15.33 10.32
CA LEU A 14 15.14 -14.36 10.59
C LEU A 14 14.59 -13.92 9.23
N GLY A 15 13.49 -14.55 8.82
CA GLY A 15 12.84 -14.30 7.54
C GLY A 15 12.47 -12.82 7.38
N GLY A 16 12.85 -12.26 6.24
CA GLY A 16 12.51 -10.89 5.82
C GLY A 16 13.76 -10.02 5.63
N GLY A 17 14.00 -9.60 4.39
CA GLY A 17 15.13 -8.70 4.09
C GLY A 17 14.99 -7.36 4.81
N LEU A 18 16.04 -6.53 4.80
CA LEU A 18 16.03 -5.21 5.46
C LEU A 18 14.81 -4.35 5.05
N GLY A 19 14.36 -4.46 3.80
CA GLY A 19 13.16 -3.78 3.30
C GLY A 19 11.88 -4.17 4.05
N ASP A 20 11.67 -5.48 4.28
CA ASP A 20 10.48 -5.99 4.98
C ASP A 20 10.44 -5.51 6.44
N GLN A 21 11.62 -5.36 7.05
CA GLN A 21 11.75 -4.83 8.41
C GLN A 21 11.38 -3.34 8.48
N VAL A 22 11.73 -2.54 7.45
CA VAL A 22 11.37 -1.11 7.41
C VAL A 22 9.86 -0.94 7.25
N TYR A 23 9.22 -1.64 6.30
CA TYR A 23 7.78 -1.54 6.10
C TYR A 23 6.99 -2.02 7.32
N SER A 24 7.48 -3.06 8.01
CA SER A 24 6.85 -3.54 9.25
C SER A 24 6.95 -2.51 10.38
N ARG A 25 8.08 -1.78 10.50
CA ARG A 25 8.21 -0.68 11.47
C ARG A 25 7.30 0.48 11.13
N LEU A 26 7.22 0.87 9.86
CA LEU A 26 6.30 1.91 9.39
C LEU A 26 4.83 1.54 9.67
N LEU A 27 4.46 0.27 9.48
CA LEU A 27 3.13 -0.20 9.81
C LEU A 27 2.83 -0.06 11.31
N GLY A 28 3.81 -0.32 12.18
CA GLY A 28 3.69 -0.05 13.63
C GLY A 28 3.45 1.43 13.95
N GLU A 29 3.97 2.34 13.12
CA GLU A 29 3.71 3.79 13.16
C GLU A 29 2.47 4.20 12.35
N ARG A 30 1.61 3.23 11.97
CA ARG A 30 0.35 3.41 11.24
C ARG A 30 0.52 3.97 9.83
N ILE A 31 1.65 3.70 9.21
CA ILE A 31 1.99 4.11 7.84
C ILE A 31 1.90 2.89 6.91
N ILE A 32 1.05 2.98 5.90
CA ILE A 32 0.89 2.02 4.81
C ILE A 32 1.44 2.62 3.51
N PHE A 33 2.12 1.80 2.70
CA PHE A 33 2.73 2.24 1.45
C PHE A 33 2.16 1.50 0.24
N LEU A 34 1.48 2.24 -0.64
CA LEU A 34 1.11 1.81 -1.99
C LEU A 34 2.16 2.33 -2.97
N GLY A 35 3.23 1.55 -3.19
CA GLY A 35 4.39 1.95 -4.00
C GLY A 35 4.50 1.31 -5.37
N GLN A 36 3.44 0.64 -5.85
CA GLN A 36 3.46 -0.15 -7.07
C GLN A 36 2.08 -0.18 -7.73
N GLN A 37 1.96 -0.95 -8.83
CA GLN A 37 0.68 -1.17 -9.51
C GLN A 37 -0.34 -1.80 -8.56
N VAL A 38 -1.60 -1.40 -8.70
CA VAL A 38 -2.72 -1.97 -7.96
C VAL A 38 -3.15 -3.28 -8.62
N ASP A 39 -2.98 -4.39 -7.92
CA ASP A 39 -3.47 -5.72 -8.25
C ASP A 39 -4.13 -6.36 -7.01
N ASP A 40 -4.67 -7.57 -7.17
CA ASP A 40 -5.40 -8.25 -6.09
C ASP A 40 -4.48 -8.56 -4.88
N ASP A 41 -3.21 -8.90 -5.11
CA ASP A 41 -2.26 -9.21 -4.04
C ASP A 41 -1.95 -7.98 -3.18
N ILE A 42 -1.68 -6.84 -3.83
CA ILE A 42 -1.38 -5.58 -3.14
C ILE A 42 -2.62 -4.99 -2.49
N ALA A 43 -3.78 -5.06 -3.15
CA ALA A 43 -5.04 -4.65 -2.55
C ALA A 43 -5.34 -5.45 -1.29
N ASN A 44 -5.23 -6.78 -1.33
CA ASN A 44 -5.47 -7.63 -0.15
C ASN A 44 -4.50 -7.31 1.00
N LYS A 45 -3.21 -7.06 0.70
CA LYS A 45 -2.23 -6.65 1.72
C LYS A 45 -2.60 -5.32 2.37
N ILE A 46 -2.95 -4.31 1.58
CA ILE A 46 -3.33 -2.98 2.09
C ILE A 46 -4.61 -3.09 2.92
N THR A 47 -5.63 -3.80 2.43
CA THR A 47 -6.88 -4.06 3.16
C THR A 47 -6.62 -4.76 4.50
N ALA A 48 -5.77 -5.79 4.52
CA ALA A 48 -5.40 -6.46 5.76
C ALA A 48 -4.68 -5.52 6.75
N GLN A 49 -3.80 -4.66 6.26
CA GLN A 49 -3.10 -3.65 7.07
C GLN A 49 -4.07 -2.59 7.62
N LEU A 50 -5.02 -2.11 6.82
CA LEU A 50 -6.07 -1.19 7.26
C LEU A 50 -6.90 -1.81 8.38
N LEU A 51 -7.36 -3.06 8.21
CA LEU A 51 -8.12 -3.79 9.22
C LEU A 51 -7.30 -4.05 10.50
N LEU A 52 -6.01 -4.34 10.36
CA LEU A 52 -5.11 -4.50 11.52
C LEU A 52 -5.02 -3.21 12.34
N LEU A 53 -4.81 -2.08 11.68
CA LEU A 53 -4.68 -0.77 12.32
C LEU A 53 -6.00 -0.23 12.89
N ALA A 54 -7.14 -0.73 12.38
CA ALA A 54 -8.47 -0.39 12.86
C ALA A 54 -8.78 -0.88 14.28
N ALA A 55 -7.93 -1.74 14.85
CA ALA A 55 -8.01 -2.13 16.26
C ALA A 55 -7.84 -0.94 17.23
N GLU A 56 -7.23 0.17 16.78
CA GLU A 56 -7.14 1.43 17.51
C GLU A 56 -7.97 2.51 16.77
N PRO A 57 -9.29 2.63 17.05
CA PRO A 57 -10.22 3.39 16.21
C PRO A 57 -10.00 4.92 16.25
N ASP A 58 -9.43 5.46 17.32
CA ASP A 58 -9.29 6.91 17.53
C ASP A 58 -8.05 7.52 16.86
N LYS A 59 -7.27 6.72 16.12
CA LYS A 59 -6.01 7.15 15.51
C LYS A 59 -6.06 7.09 13.98
N ASP A 60 -5.65 8.17 13.34
CA ASP A 60 -5.49 8.24 11.89
C ASP A 60 -4.57 7.12 11.34
N ILE A 61 -4.79 6.75 10.08
CA ILE A 61 -3.93 5.84 9.31
C ILE A 61 -3.39 6.59 8.10
N TYR A 62 -2.09 6.52 7.85
CA TYR A 62 -1.43 7.25 6.77
C TYR A 62 -1.15 6.32 5.59
N LEU A 63 -1.85 6.54 4.48
CA LEU A 63 -1.66 5.84 3.21
C LEU A 63 -0.83 6.71 2.25
N TYR A 64 0.43 6.33 2.05
CA TYR A 64 1.31 6.94 1.07
C TYR A 64 1.14 6.26 -0.29
N ILE A 65 0.96 7.05 -1.35
CA ILE A 65 0.59 6.57 -2.68
C ILE A 65 1.62 7.05 -3.70
N ASN A 66 2.29 6.09 -4.32
CA ASN A 66 3.12 6.24 -5.51
C ASN A 66 2.78 5.07 -6.45
N SER A 67 1.77 5.25 -7.29
CA SER A 67 1.20 4.17 -8.10
C SER A 67 0.78 4.66 -9.49
N PRO A 68 1.06 3.89 -10.56
CA PRO A 68 0.52 4.12 -11.88
C PRO A 68 -0.98 3.77 -12.00
N GLY A 69 -1.60 3.27 -10.93
CA GLY A 69 -2.94 2.70 -10.94
C GLY A 69 -2.92 1.19 -11.16
N GLY A 70 -3.97 0.63 -11.77
CA GLY A 70 -4.09 -0.80 -11.99
C GLY A 70 -5.56 -1.26 -12.00
N SER A 71 -5.81 -2.44 -11.44
CA SER A 71 -7.13 -3.05 -11.40
C SER A 71 -8.14 -2.19 -10.63
N VAL A 72 -9.26 -1.87 -11.29
CA VAL A 72 -10.36 -1.12 -10.69
C VAL A 72 -10.99 -1.91 -9.55
N THR A 73 -11.25 -3.21 -9.74
CA THR A 73 -11.89 -4.04 -8.70
C THR A 73 -11.00 -4.22 -7.48
N ALA A 74 -9.70 -4.41 -7.68
CA ALA A 74 -8.73 -4.48 -6.59
C ALA A 74 -8.65 -3.15 -5.83
N GLY A 75 -8.59 -2.03 -6.55
CA GLY A 75 -8.60 -0.69 -5.95
C GLY A 75 -9.89 -0.38 -5.19
N MET A 76 -11.03 -0.86 -5.67
CA MET A 76 -12.32 -0.71 -4.96
C MET A 76 -12.32 -1.45 -3.61
N ALA A 77 -11.68 -2.62 -3.50
CA ALA A 77 -11.57 -3.30 -2.21
C ALA A 77 -10.80 -2.45 -1.18
N VAL A 78 -9.73 -1.77 -1.59
CA VAL A 78 -9.00 -0.83 -0.74
C VAL A 78 -9.88 0.35 -0.37
N TYR A 79 -10.52 0.98 -1.37
CA TYR A 79 -11.38 2.13 -1.15
C TYR A 79 -12.53 1.84 -0.19
N ASP A 80 -13.28 0.76 -0.42
CA ASP A 80 -14.39 0.36 0.45
C ASP A 80 -13.91 0.08 1.87
N THR A 81 -12.73 -0.53 2.03
CA THR A 81 -12.10 -0.74 3.34
C THR A 81 -11.77 0.59 4.03
N MET A 82 -11.23 1.57 3.29
CA MET A 82 -10.95 2.91 3.83
C MET A 82 -12.23 3.59 4.34
N GLN A 83 -13.37 3.37 3.69
CA GLN A 83 -14.66 3.93 4.13
C GLN A 83 -15.32 3.10 5.24
N TYR A 84 -14.99 1.82 5.33
CA TYR A 84 -15.60 0.88 6.28
C TYR A 84 -15.03 0.99 7.68
N ILE A 85 -13.71 1.18 7.80
CA ILE A 85 -13.04 1.28 9.11
C ILE A 85 -13.39 2.60 9.80
N PRO A 86 -13.40 2.64 11.15
CA PRO A 86 -13.77 3.85 11.90
C PRO A 86 -12.70 4.96 11.82
N ASN A 87 -11.50 4.64 11.35
CA ASN A 87 -10.37 5.54 11.31
C ASN A 87 -10.42 6.48 10.11
N ASP A 88 -9.99 7.72 10.30
CA ASP A 88 -9.65 8.58 9.18
C ASP A 88 -8.42 8.04 8.44
N VAL A 89 -8.56 7.82 7.14
CA VAL A 89 -7.44 7.47 6.26
C VAL A 89 -6.88 8.75 5.62
N VAL A 90 -5.70 9.15 6.06
CA VAL A 90 -4.91 10.25 5.49
C VAL A 90 -4.22 9.74 4.24
N THR A 91 -4.41 10.41 3.11
CA THR A 91 -3.76 10.03 1.85
C THR A 91 -2.69 11.04 1.45
N ILE A 92 -1.51 10.54 1.07
CA ILE A 92 -0.38 11.38 0.65
C ILE A 92 0.18 10.88 -0.68
N GLY A 93 0.01 11.66 -1.73
CA GLY A 93 0.62 11.40 -3.03
C GLY A 93 2.12 11.72 -3.03
N MET A 94 2.93 10.83 -3.59
CA MET A 94 4.36 11.02 -3.83
C MET A 94 4.76 10.49 -5.20
N GLY A 95 5.59 11.24 -5.93
CA GLY A 95 6.02 10.82 -7.27
C GLY A 95 4.86 10.88 -8.25
N MET A 96 4.09 9.80 -8.36
CA MET A 96 2.91 9.73 -9.23
C MET A 96 1.72 9.05 -8.53
N ALA A 97 0.54 9.65 -8.66
CA ALA A 97 -0.73 8.99 -8.38
C ALA A 97 -1.58 9.05 -9.67
N ALA A 98 -1.64 7.95 -10.41
CA ALA A 98 -2.38 7.86 -11.67
C ALA A 98 -3.55 6.87 -11.57
N SER A 99 -4.64 7.12 -12.29
CA SER A 99 -5.76 6.19 -12.43
C SER A 99 -6.30 5.72 -11.06
N MET A 100 -6.30 4.42 -10.77
CA MET A 100 -6.67 3.92 -9.43
C MET A 100 -5.82 4.45 -8.28
N GLY A 101 -4.55 4.82 -8.51
CA GLY A 101 -3.73 5.50 -7.52
C GLY A 101 -4.26 6.91 -7.22
N GLN A 102 -4.66 7.66 -8.26
CA GLN A 102 -5.32 8.96 -8.11
C GLN A 102 -6.68 8.82 -7.41
N PHE A 103 -7.47 7.81 -7.79
CA PHE A 103 -8.78 7.54 -7.20
C PHE A 103 -8.65 7.34 -5.69
N LEU A 104 -7.76 6.43 -5.26
CA LEU A 104 -7.47 6.17 -3.85
C LEU A 104 -6.94 7.42 -3.14
N LEU A 105 -6.07 8.19 -3.78
CA LEU A 105 -5.59 9.47 -3.23
C LEU A 105 -6.75 10.40 -2.91
N THR A 106 -7.72 10.54 -3.82
CA THR A 106 -8.89 11.40 -3.58
C THR A 106 -9.93 10.80 -2.63
N GLY A 107 -9.87 9.50 -2.38
CA GLY A 107 -10.75 8.74 -1.48
C GLY A 107 -10.39 8.81 0.00
N GLY A 108 -9.28 9.46 0.36
CA GLY A 108 -8.93 9.74 1.76
C GLY A 108 -9.94 10.65 2.46
N ALA A 109 -9.82 10.73 3.79
CA ALA A 109 -10.71 11.51 4.64
C ALA A 109 -10.74 13.00 4.24
N ALA A 110 -11.92 13.64 4.34
CA ALA A 110 -12.11 15.02 3.96
C ALA A 110 -11.16 15.96 4.73
N GLY A 111 -10.45 16.84 4.03
CA GLY A 111 -9.44 17.73 4.62
C GLY A 111 -8.09 17.07 4.95
N LYS A 112 -7.94 15.76 4.76
CA LYS A 112 -6.72 14.98 5.04
C LYS A 112 -6.15 14.30 3.79
N ARG A 113 -6.23 14.99 2.65
CA ARG A 113 -5.72 14.52 1.34
C ARG A 113 -4.62 15.46 0.87
N PHE A 114 -3.40 14.95 0.75
CA PHE A 114 -2.21 15.73 0.49
C PHE A 114 -1.43 15.18 -0.70
N ALA A 115 -0.60 16.02 -1.30
CA ALA A 115 0.38 15.61 -2.30
C ALA A 115 1.67 16.38 -2.07
N LEU A 116 2.82 15.72 -2.27
CA LEU A 116 4.10 16.42 -2.25
C LEU A 116 4.20 17.37 -3.46
N PRO A 117 5.01 18.45 -3.38
CA PRO A 117 5.00 19.54 -4.38
C PRO A 117 5.24 19.14 -5.83
N ASN A 118 5.94 18.03 -6.07
CA ASN A 118 6.28 17.53 -7.40
C ASN A 118 5.53 16.24 -7.77
N THR A 119 4.40 15.97 -7.11
CA THR A 119 3.60 14.76 -7.39
C THR A 119 2.76 14.97 -8.64
N ASP A 120 2.89 14.08 -9.61
CA ASP A 120 1.99 14.03 -10.77
C ASP A 120 0.70 13.30 -10.40
N ILE A 121 -0.44 13.97 -10.62
CA ILE A 121 -1.77 13.39 -10.41
C ILE A 121 -2.46 13.26 -11.76
N LEU A 122 -2.67 12.02 -12.21
CA LEU A 122 -3.22 11.72 -13.52
C LEU A 122 -4.58 11.02 -13.39
N MET A 123 -5.64 11.71 -13.79
CA MET A 123 -6.98 11.12 -13.94
C MET A 123 -7.21 10.71 -15.40
N HIS A 124 -7.81 9.54 -15.61
CA HIS A 124 -8.34 9.14 -16.91
C HIS A 124 -9.53 8.18 -16.74
N GLN A 125 -10.33 8.02 -17.78
CA GLN A 125 -11.42 7.03 -17.81
C GLN A 125 -10.87 5.60 -17.70
N GLY A 126 -11.55 4.73 -16.96
CA GLY A 126 -11.14 3.32 -16.83
C GLY A 126 -10.98 2.66 -18.20
N SER A 127 -9.91 1.89 -18.37
CA SER A 127 -9.67 1.10 -19.57
C SER A 127 -10.13 -0.34 -19.34
N ALA A 128 -10.97 -0.85 -20.24
CA ALA A 128 -11.30 -2.27 -20.28
C ALA A 128 -10.82 -2.84 -21.63
N GLY A 129 -9.94 -3.84 -21.57
CA GLY A 129 -9.66 -4.73 -22.68
C GLY A 129 -10.33 -6.08 -22.40
N ILE A 130 -11.15 -6.58 -23.32
CA ILE A 130 -11.61 -7.97 -23.25
C ILE A 130 -10.42 -8.85 -23.65
N GLY A 131 -9.76 -9.45 -22.67
CA GLY A 131 -8.80 -10.53 -22.89
C GLY A 131 -9.52 -11.87 -22.76
N GLY A 132 -9.68 -12.57 -23.88
CA GLY A 132 -10.05 -13.99 -23.93
C GLY A 132 -8.83 -14.86 -24.12
#